data_AF-A0A939YHU3-F1
#
_entry.id   AF-A0A939YHU3-F1
#
_cell.length_a   1.000
_cell.length_b   1.000
_cell.length_c   1.000
_cell.angle_alpha   90.00
_cell.angle_beta   90.00
_cell.angle_gamma   90.00
#
_symmetry.space_group_name_H-M   'P 1'
#
loop_
_entity.id
_entity.type
_entity.pdbx_description
1 polymer ?
#
loop_
_entity_poly.entity_id
_entity_poly.type
_entity_poly.pdbx_seq_one_letter_code
_entity_poly.pdbx_strand_id
1 'polypeptide(L)'
;MSRNTGAEDFTHYSVLLDETVSVLGVKPDGIYADLTLGGGGHSERIASQLKDGRLVCVDADETAIAASRIRLAPYADRISFVHSFNDRIDEILDELGIDKLDGAVADLGVSSFQLDNAERGFSYMHDAPLDMRMDETAGLTAYDVVNGKSEEELKKILYIYGEETFAPRIAAAICRQRDISPVKTTLQLSEIIKSAMPEKAKIGGHHPAKRSFQAIRIAVNGELERLQVMLGRVIDRLAPGGVFAVISFHSLEDRIVKTA
;
A
#
# COMPACT_ATOMS: atom_id res chain seq x y z
N MET A 1 -35.69 -27.67 -2.51
CA MET A 1 -34.26 -27.55 -2.21
C MET A 1 -33.58 -26.88 -3.40
N SER A 2 -33.32 -25.58 -3.30
CA SER A 2 -32.37 -24.90 -4.18
C SER A 2 -31.68 -23.86 -3.31
N ARG A 3 -30.44 -24.15 -2.94
CA ARG A 3 -29.58 -23.22 -2.20
C ARG A 3 -28.97 -22.31 -3.26
N ASN A 4 -29.45 -21.07 -3.27
CA ASN A 4 -28.85 -19.98 -4.02
C ASN A 4 -27.44 -19.76 -3.44
N THR A 5 -26.42 -19.99 -4.25
CA THR A 5 -25.02 -19.69 -3.94
C THR A 5 -24.83 -18.19 -4.09
N GLY A 6 -24.90 -17.47 -2.97
CA GLY A 6 -24.50 -16.07 -2.91
C GLY A 6 -22.99 -15.98 -3.18
N ALA A 7 -22.62 -15.56 -4.38
CA ALA A 7 -21.39 -14.82 -4.56
C ALA A 7 -21.62 -13.49 -3.86
N GLU A 8 -21.06 -13.32 -2.66
CA GLU A 8 -20.93 -12.00 -2.06
C GLU A 8 -19.93 -11.22 -2.91
N ASP A 9 -20.44 -10.35 -3.79
CA ASP A 9 -19.64 -9.28 -4.39
C ASP A 9 -19.08 -8.46 -3.23
N PHE A 10 -17.81 -8.71 -2.87
CA PHE A 10 -17.06 -7.85 -1.95
C PHE A 10 -16.87 -6.49 -2.63
N THR A 11 -17.85 -5.62 -2.45
CA THR A 11 -17.77 -4.24 -2.89
C THR A 11 -16.87 -3.53 -1.90
N HIS A 12 -15.60 -3.32 -2.26
CA HIS A 12 -14.64 -2.63 -1.40
C HIS A 12 -15.10 -1.19 -1.14
N TYR A 13 -15.26 -0.83 0.13
CA TYR A 13 -15.55 0.53 0.58
C TYR A 13 -14.25 1.23 0.99
N SER A 14 -14.04 2.45 0.50
CA SER A 14 -12.95 3.32 0.97
C SER A 14 -13.06 3.56 2.47
N VAL A 15 -11.95 3.38 3.19
CA VAL A 15 -11.88 3.63 4.64
C VAL A 15 -12.00 5.14 4.88
N LEU A 16 -12.85 5.52 5.84
CA LEU A 16 -13.10 6.93 6.22
C LEU A 16 -13.37 7.86 5.02
N LEU A 17 -14.09 7.36 4.01
CA LEU A 17 -14.32 8.06 2.74
C LEU A 17 -14.92 9.46 2.95
N ASP A 18 -16.04 9.52 3.68
CA ASP A 18 -16.78 10.77 3.86
C ASP A 18 -16.04 11.72 4.81
N GLU A 19 -15.42 11.21 5.88
CA GLU A 19 -14.63 12.01 6.80
C GLU A 19 -13.44 12.65 6.09
N THR A 20 -12.72 11.87 5.29
CA THR A 20 -11.54 12.31 4.54
C THR A 20 -11.91 13.41 3.55
N VAL A 21 -12.94 13.19 2.72
CA VAL A 21 -13.32 14.17 1.70
C VAL A 21 -13.99 15.40 2.32
N SER A 22 -14.71 15.25 3.43
CA SER A 22 -15.27 16.37 4.18
C SER A 22 -14.17 17.30 4.71
N VAL A 23 -13.11 16.72 5.31
CA VAL A 23 -11.97 17.49 5.84
C VAL A 23 -11.19 18.20 4.75
N LEU A 24 -11.10 17.63 3.54
CA LEU A 24 -10.48 18.30 2.39
C LEU A 24 -11.20 19.57 1.94
N GLY A 25 -12.51 19.71 2.22
CA GLY A 25 -13.29 20.88 1.82
C GLY A 25 -13.24 21.15 0.32
N VAL A 26 -13.55 20.13 -0.49
CA VAL A 26 -13.36 20.15 -1.96
C VAL A 26 -14.07 21.36 -2.60
N LYS A 27 -13.29 22.18 -3.31
CA LYS A 27 -13.76 23.32 -4.11
C LYS A 27 -13.93 22.90 -5.56
N PRO A 28 -14.99 23.35 -6.27
CA PRO A 28 -15.23 22.96 -7.66
C PRO A 28 -14.10 23.28 -8.65
N ASP A 29 -13.33 24.34 -8.39
CA ASP A 29 -12.22 24.84 -9.20
C ASP A 29 -10.83 24.50 -8.62
N GLY A 30 -10.80 23.75 -7.51
CA GLY A 30 -9.55 23.42 -6.82
C GLY A 30 -8.73 22.32 -7.49
N ILE A 31 -7.46 22.23 -7.10
CA ILE A 31 -6.54 21.19 -7.58
C ILE A 31 -6.22 20.23 -6.44
N TYR A 32 -6.49 18.94 -6.64
CA TYR A 32 -6.32 17.91 -5.63
C TYR A 32 -5.40 16.79 -6.11
N ALA A 33 -4.78 16.08 -5.17
CA ALA A 33 -4.04 14.86 -5.45
C ALA A 33 -4.57 13.68 -4.63
N ASP A 34 -4.77 12.53 -5.27
CA ASP A 34 -4.94 11.23 -4.62
C ASP A 34 -3.64 10.44 -4.84
N LEU A 35 -2.89 10.25 -3.76
CA LEU A 35 -1.52 9.72 -3.77
C LEU A 35 -1.48 8.19 -3.64
N THR A 36 -2.64 7.55 -3.56
CA THR A 36 -2.84 6.12 -3.35
C THR A 36 -4.16 5.72 -4.02
N LEU A 37 -4.25 6.00 -5.32
CA LEU A 37 -5.51 5.91 -6.09
C LEU A 37 -6.28 4.61 -5.81
N GLY A 38 -5.58 3.46 -5.82
CA GLY A 38 -6.14 2.15 -5.55
C GLY A 38 -7.37 1.89 -6.42
N GLY A 39 -8.50 1.58 -5.76
CA GLY A 39 -9.78 1.40 -6.45
C GLY A 39 -10.49 2.69 -6.87
N GLY A 40 -9.98 3.86 -6.51
CA GLY A 40 -10.52 5.16 -6.92
C GLY A 40 -11.76 5.61 -6.13
N GLY A 41 -12.01 5.08 -4.93
CA GLY A 41 -13.17 5.48 -4.12
C GLY A 41 -13.08 6.94 -3.63
N HIS A 42 -11.94 7.32 -3.03
CA HIS A 42 -11.70 8.73 -2.64
C HIS A 42 -11.63 9.63 -3.86
N SER A 43 -10.89 9.23 -4.90
CA SER A 43 -10.83 9.92 -6.18
C SER A 43 -12.22 10.21 -6.79
N GLU A 44 -13.14 9.24 -6.78
CA GLU A 44 -14.50 9.41 -7.32
C GLU A 44 -15.28 10.46 -6.51
N ARG A 45 -15.17 10.39 -5.18
CA ARG A 45 -15.85 11.31 -4.28
C ARG A 45 -15.31 12.74 -4.37
N ILE A 46 -14.02 12.91 -4.66
CA ILE A 46 -13.40 14.21 -4.92
C ILE A 46 -13.82 14.70 -6.32
N ALA A 47 -13.62 13.90 -7.36
CA ALA A 47 -13.86 14.27 -8.75
C ALA A 47 -15.32 14.66 -9.04
N SER A 48 -16.27 14.01 -8.37
CA SER A 48 -17.71 14.33 -8.44
C SER A 48 -18.07 15.74 -7.94
N GLN A 49 -17.20 16.37 -7.15
CA GLN A 49 -17.40 17.73 -6.63
C GLN A 49 -16.68 18.80 -7.46
N LEU A 50 -15.76 18.40 -8.33
CA LEU A 50 -15.04 19.29 -9.23
C LEU A 50 -15.95 19.76 -10.38
N LYS A 51 -15.56 20.85 -11.02
CA LYS A 51 -16.15 21.38 -12.26
C LYS A 51 -15.03 21.80 -13.21
N ASP A 52 -14.33 22.87 -12.85
CA ASP A 52 -13.19 23.42 -13.60
C ASP A 52 -11.85 23.10 -12.92
N GLY A 53 -11.90 22.41 -11.78
CA GLY A 53 -10.75 21.93 -11.03
C GLY A 53 -10.14 20.66 -11.63
N ARG A 54 -9.08 20.16 -10.99
CA ARG A 54 -8.29 19.03 -11.47
C ARG A 54 -7.95 18.07 -10.34
N LEU A 55 -7.94 16.78 -10.65
CA LEU A 55 -7.50 15.73 -9.74
C LEU A 55 -6.31 14.98 -10.36
N VAL A 56 -5.21 14.87 -9.60
CA VAL A 56 -4.04 14.06 -9.96
C VAL A 56 -4.10 12.77 -9.17
N CYS A 57 -4.25 11.64 -9.86
CA CYS A 57 -4.33 10.31 -9.26
C CYS A 57 -3.03 9.56 -9.52
N VAL A 58 -2.34 9.15 -8.45
CA VAL A 58 -1.06 8.45 -8.50
C VAL A 58 -1.21 7.05 -7.92
N ASP A 59 -0.68 6.05 -8.61
CA ASP A 59 -0.52 4.70 -8.07
C ASP A 59 0.72 4.03 -8.66
N ALA A 60 1.34 3.15 -7.88
CA ALA A 60 2.44 2.30 -8.33
C ALA A 60 1.92 1.05 -9.07
N ASP A 61 0.65 0.69 -8.88
CA ASP A 61 0.03 -0.50 -9.43
C ASP A 61 -0.77 -0.18 -10.72
N GLU A 62 -0.25 -0.60 -11.87
CA GLU A 62 -0.94 -0.43 -13.16
C GLU A 62 -2.32 -1.09 -13.19
N THR A 63 -2.51 -2.20 -12.46
CA THR A 63 -3.81 -2.91 -12.41
C THR A 63 -4.84 -2.06 -11.68
N ALA A 64 -4.44 -1.40 -10.59
CA ALA A 64 -5.29 -0.46 -9.85
C ALA A 64 -5.65 0.76 -10.72
N ILE A 65 -4.68 1.30 -11.47
CA ILE A 65 -4.93 2.39 -12.43
C ILE A 65 -5.92 1.95 -13.52
N ALA A 66 -5.73 0.78 -14.11
CA ALA A 66 -6.62 0.27 -15.16
C ALA A 66 -8.06 0.10 -14.64
N ALA A 67 -8.23 -0.48 -13.44
CA ALA A 67 -9.54 -0.68 -12.84
C ALA A 67 -10.21 0.65 -12.44
N SER A 68 -9.47 1.57 -11.83
CA SER A 68 -9.98 2.88 -11.41
C SER A 68 -10.37 3.76 -12.59
N ARG A 69 -9.67 3.68 -13.74
CA ARG A 69 -10.09 4.38 -14.98
C ARG A 69 -11.48 3.99 -15.45
N ILE A 70 -11.90 2.74 -15.23
CA ILE A 70 -13.27 2.29 -15.56
C ILE A 70 -14.27 2.97 -14.63
N ARG A 71 -14.02 2.94 -13.31
CA ARG A 71 -14.88 3.60 -12.30
C ARG A 71 -14.98 5.11 -12.52
N LEU A 72 -13.86 5.74 -12.85
CA LEU A 72 -13.71 7.19 -12.93
C LEU A 72 -13.99 7.76 -14.34
N ALA A 73 -14.41 6.92 -15.28
CA ALA A 73 -14.73 7.33 -16.66
C ALA A 73 -15.68 8.55 -16.75
N PRO A 74 -16.71 8.72 -15.89
CA PRO A 74 -17.57 9.91 -15.90
C PRO A 74 -16.85 11.23 -15.61
N TYR A 75 -15.66 11.18 -15.03
CA TYR A 75 -14.87 12.34 -14.61
C TYR A 75 -13.49 12.38 -15.30
N ALA A 76 -13.29 11.63 -16.39
CA ALA A 76 -11.99 11.50 -17.02
C ALA A 76 -11.42 12.83 -17.56
N ASP A 77 -12.28 13.80 -17.86
CA ASP A 77 -11.93 15.15 -18.35
C ASP A 77 -11.11 15.98 -17.36
N ARG A 78 -11.24 15.70 -16.06
CA ARG A 78 -10.58 16.45 -14.98
C ARG A 78 -9.56 15.63 -14.20
N ILE A 79 -9.28 14.40 -14.63
CA ILE A 79 -8.37 13.49 -13.92
C ILE A 79 -7.09 13.25 -14.72
N SER A 80 -5.95 13.37 -14.05
CA SER A 80 -4.65 12.94 -14.56
C SER A 80 -4.21 11.68 -13.82
N PHE A 81 -4.20 10.55 -14.52
CA PHE A 81 -3.75 9.26 -13.99
C PHE A 81 -2.27 9.07 -14.25
N VAL A 82 -1.49 8.81 -13.20
CA VAL A 82 -0.03 8.71 -13.27
C VAL A 82 0.42 7.40 -12.64
N HIS A 83 1.12 6.56 -13.42
CA HIS A 83 1.81 5.39 -12.91
C HIS A 83 3.16 5.80 -12.34
N SER A 84 3.25 5.86 -11.02
CA SER A 84 4.45 6.27 -10.28
C SER A 84 4.28 5.95 -8.81
N PHE A 85 5.39 5.87 -8.08
CA PHE A 85 5.33 6.00 -6.63
C PHE A 85 5.02 7.46 -6.24
N ASN A 86 4.32 7.61 -5.12
CA ASN A 86 3.82 8.89 -4.63
C ASN A 86 4.89 9.81 -4.01
N ASP A 87 6.08 9.29 -3.72
CA ASP A 87 7.23 10.09 -3.31
C ASP A 87 7.78 10.97 -4.44
N ARG A 88 7.30 10.82 -5.69
CA ARG A 88 7.64 11.67 -6.84
C ARG A 88 6.61 12.77 -7.14
N ILE A 89 5.73 13.09 -6.19
CA ILE A 89 4.60 14.01 -6.44
C ILE A 89 5.02 15.41 -6.93
N ASP A 90 6.13 15.96 -6.44
CA ASP A 90 6.68 17.23 -6.91
C ASP A 90 7.01 17.22 -8.41
N GLU A 91 7.75 16.20 -8.85
CA GLU A 91 8.12 15.99 -10.26
C GLU A 91 6.88 15.81 -11.13
N ILE A 92 5.90 15.03 -10.66
CA ILE A 92 4.63 14.82 -11.35
C ILE A 92 3.87 16.14 -11.49
N LEU A 93 3.81 16.96 -10.45
CA LEU A 93 3.11 18.24 -10.49
C LEU A 93 3.79 19.22 -11.46
N ASP A 94 5.12 19.26 -11.47
CA ASP A 94 5.89 20.08 -12.41
C ASP A 94 5.65 19.68 -13.87
N GLU A 95 5.66 18.38 -14.17
CA GLU A 95 5.34 17.84 -15.50
C GLU A 95 3.92 18.20 -15.96
N LEU A 96 2.96 18.26 -15.02
CA LEU A 96 1.57 18.62 -15.29
C LEU A 96 1.32 20.14 -15.28
N GLY A 97 2.33 20.96 -15.00
CA GLY A 97 2.26 22.41 -14.92
C GLY A 97 1.45 22.93 -13.71
N ILE A 98 1.43 22.19 -12.61
CA ILE A 98 0.66 22.50 -11.39
C ILE A 98 1.64 22.96 -10.31
N ASP A 99 1.52 24.21 -9.85
CA ASP A 99 2.39 24.73 -8.79
C ASP A 99 1.93 24.35 -7.38
N LYS A 100 0.63 24.39 -7.11
CA LYS A 100 0.08 24.15 -5.76
C LYS A 100 -1.17 23.30 -5.78
N LEU A 101 -1.37 22.58 -4.69
CA LEU A 101 -2.55 21.76 -4.39
C LEU A 101 -3.44 22.47 -3.35
N ASP A 102 -4.74 22.51 -3.61
CA ASP A 102 -5.76 22.86 -2.60
C ASP A 102 -5.95 21.72 -1.58
N GLY A 103 -5.60 20.49 -1.94
CA GLY A 103 -5.53 19.40 -0.98
C GLY A 103 -4.99 18.10 -1.55
N ALA A 104 -4.66 17.17 -0.68
CA ALA A 104 -4.19 15.85 -1.04
C ALA A 104 -4.76 14.77 -0.11
N VAL A 105 -4.88 13.54 -0.60
CA VAL A 105 -5.23 12.36 0.19
C VAL A 105 -4.20 11.25 -0.02
N ALA A 106 -3.87 10.54 1.06
CA ALA A 106 -3.13 9.29 1.02
C ALA A 106 -3.78 8.25 1.96
N ASP A 107 -4.31 7.18 1.39
CA ASP A 107 -4.82 5.98 2.06
C ASP A 107 -3.74 4.90 2.00
N LEU A 108 -2.90 4.83 3.04
CA LEU A 108 -1.66 4.04 3.03
C LEU A 108 -1.93 2.53 3.05
N GLY A 109 -0.92 1.73 2.73
CA GLY A 109 -1.04 0.27 2.76
C GLY A 109 -1.38 -0.35 1.40
N VAL A 110 -2.13 -1.45 1.41
CA VAL A 110 -2.37 -2.28 0.23
C VAL A 110 -3.79 -2.15 -0.27
N SER A 111 -3.95 -2.09 -1.59
CA SER A 111 -5.28 -2.07 -2.21
C SER A 111 -5.92 -3.47 -2.19
N SER A 112 -7.25 -3.53 -2.31
CA SER A 112 -7.95 -4.81 -2.48
C SER A 112 -7.46 -5.56 -3.72
N PHE A 113 -7.14 -4.86 -4.81
CA PHE A 113 -6.60 -5.48 -6.03
C PHE A 113 -5.32 -6.27 -5.77
N GLN A 114 -4.45 -5.79 -4.88
CA GLN A 114 -3.22 -6.47 -4.48
C GLN A 114 -3.48 -7.69 -3.60
N LEU A 115 -4.53 -7.65 -2.76
CA LEU A 115 -4.91 -8.75 -1.87
C LEU A 115 -5.75 -9.83 -2.56
N ASP A 116 -6.63 -9.43 -3.48
CA ASP A 116 -7.58 -10.29 -4.19
C ASP A 116 -6.89 -11.06 -5.33
N ASN A 117 -5.84 -10.48 -5.93
CA ASN A 117 -5.00 -11.18 -6.88
C ASN A 117 -3.94 -12.02 -6.13
N ALA A 118 -4.25 -13.29 -5.89
CA ALA A 118 -3.38 -14.20 -5.18
C ALA A 118 -1.94 -14.25 -5.75
N GLU A 119 -1.79 -14.22 -7.08
CA GLU A 119 -0.49 -14.31 -7.77
C GLU A 119 0.48 -13.18 -7.41
N ARG A 120 -0.04 -12.03 -6.92
CA ARG A 120 0.78 -10.90 -6.45
C ARG A 120 1.51 -11.18 -5.13
N GLY A 121 1.17 -12.28 -4.44
CA GLY A 121 1.95 -12.76 -3.29
C GLY A 121 1.82 -11.93 -2.01
N PHE A 122 0.87 -11.00 -1.92
CA PHE A 122 0.65 -10.19 -0.70
C PHE A 122 -0.04 -10.96 0.43
N SER A 123 -0.79 -12.01 0.09
CA SER A 123 -1.56 -12.80 1.06
C SER A 123 -0.79 -14.02 1.56
N TYR A 124 -0.90 -14.28 2.86
CA TYR A 124 -0.43 -15.52 3.50
C TYR A 124 -1.52 -16.61 3.59
N MET A 125 -2.71 -16.37 3.01
CA MET A 125 -3.86 -17.28 3.06
C MET A 125 -3.95 -18.19 1.82
N HIS A 126 -3.37 -17.76 0.70
CA HIS A 126 -3.35 -18.48 -0.57
C HIS A 126 -1.90 -18.67 -1.02
N ASP A 127 -1.61 -19.80 -1.67
CA ASP A 127 -0.27 -20.08 -2.18
C ASP A 127 -0.04 -19.35 -3.49
N ALA A 128 1.07 -18.61 -3.55
CA ALA A 128 1.47 -17.80 -4.68
C ALA A 128 2.98 -17.54 -4.66
N PRO A 129 3.59 -17.11 -5.77
CA PRO A 129 4.97 -16.66 -5.78
C PRO A 129 5.24 -15.55 -4.75
N LEU A 130 6.44 -15.52 -4.17
CA LEU A 130 6.87 -14.43 -3.31
C LEU A 130 7.23 -13.18 -4.14
N ASP A 131 6.21 -12.39 -4.50
CA ASP A 131 6.38 -11.14 -5.23
C ASP A 131 6.28 -9.90 -4.30
N MET A 132 5.08 -9.56 -3.84
CA MET A 132 4.79 -8.40 -2.97
C MET A 132 5.19 -7.02 -3.51
N ARG A 133 5.54 -6.89 -4.79
CA ARG A 133 5.78 -5.58 -5.41
C ARG A 133 4.45 -4.88 -5.65
N MET A 134 4.35 -3.61 -5.25
CA MET A 134 3.23 -2.74 -5.61
C MET A 134 3.31 -2.36 -7.10
N ASP A 135 4.52 -2.11 -7.59
CA ASP A 135 4.85 -1.92 -9.02
C ASP A 135 5.57 -3.16 -9.55
N GLU A 136 4.92 -3.93 -10.43
CA GLU A 136 5.49 -5.16 -11.00
C GLU A 136 6.65 -4.89 -11.97
N THR A 137 6.87 -3.63 -12.37
CA THR A 137 8.05 -3.22 -13.14
C THR A 137 9.28 -2.98 -12.26
N ALA A 138 9.11 -2.88 -10.93
CA ALA A 138 10.20 -2.71 -9.98
C ALA A 138 11.06 -3.98 -9.86
N GLY A 139 12.36 -3.82 -9.59
CA GLY A 139 13.31 -4.93 -9.67
C GLY A 139 13.41 -5.86 -8.45
N LEU A 140 12.99 -5.43 -7.25
CA LEU A 140 13.18 -6.19 -6.01
C LEU A 140 11.89 -6.92 -5.62
N THR A 141 11.92 -8.25 -5.51
CA THR A 141 10.77 -9.06 -5.06
C THR A 141 10.91 -9.50 -3.59
N ALA A 142 9.82 -9.97 -2.99
CA ALA A 142 9.86 -10.66 -1.70
C ALA A 142 10.73 -11.92 -1.76
N TYR A 143 10.76 -12.62 -2.90
CA TYR A 143 11.68 -13.73 -3.12
C TYR A 143 13.14 -13.29 -2.97
N ASP A 144 13.52 -12.14 -3.56
CA ASP A 144 14.87 -11.61 -3.48
C ASP A 144 15.23 -11.17 -2.05
N VAL A 145 14.29 -10.55 -1.34
CA VAL A 145 14.48 -10.19 0.06
C VAL A 145 14.69 -11.46 0.90
N VAL A 146 13.78 -12.43 0.80
CA VAL A 146 13.79 -13.66 1.62
C VAL A 146 14.99 -14.55 1.31
N ASN A 147 15.38 -14.68 0.05
CA ASN A 147 16.46 -15.58 -0.36
C ASN A 147 17.84 -14.91 -0.50
N GLY A 148 17.89 -13.58 -0.67
CA GLY A 148 19.13 -12.84 -0.93
C GLY A 148 19.71 -12.09 0.27
N LYS A 149 18.88 -11.61 1.21
CA LYS A 149 19.35 -10.83 2.37
C LYS A 149 20.07 -11.70 3.41
N SER A 150 21.09 -11.17 4.07
CA SER A 150 21.74 -11.87 5.19
C SER A 150 20.76 -12.10 6.35
N GLU A 151 21.06 -13.05 7.24
CA GLU A 151 20.23 -13.30 8.44
C GLU A 151 20.07 -12.03 9.29
N GLU A 152 21.14 -11.24 9.42
CA GLU A 152 21.12 -9.98 10.18
C GLU A 152 20.22 -8.92 9.52
N GLU A 153 20.26 -8.81 8.19
CA GLU A 153 19.37 -7.91 7.44
C GLU A 153 17.91 -8.36 7.58
N LEU A 154 17.61 -9.66 7.43
CA LEU A 154 16.27 -10.21 7.60
C LEU A 154 15.74 -9.95 9.01
N LYS A 155 16.56 -10.19 10.03
CA LYS A 155 16.22 -9.89 11.43
C LYS A 155 15.87 -8.41 11.61
N LYS A 156 16.66 -7.51 11.02
CA LYS A 156 16.41 -6.06 11.08
C LYS A 156 15.09 -5.69 10.39
N ILE A 157 14.85 -6.20 9.19
CA ILE A 157 13.60 -6.00 8.44
C ILE A 157 12.40 -6.42 9.29
N LEU A 158 12.40 -7.66 9.79
CA LEU A 158 11.31 -8.21 10.60
C LEU A 158 11.08 -7.41 11.88
N TYR A 159 12.16 -7.02 12.56
CA TYR A 159 12.07 -6.30 13.82
C TYR A 159 11.58 -4.86 13.63
N ILE A 160 12.18 -4.12 12.70
CA ILE A 160 11.90 -2.69 12.49
C ILE A 160 10.56 -2.50 11.80
N TYR A 161 10.32 -3.19 10.69
CA TYR A 161 9.14 -2.97 9.86
C TYR A 161 7.93 -3.83 10.28
N GLY A 162 8.17 -4.96 10.92
CA GLY A 162 7.09 -5.85 11.40
C GLY A 162 6.74 -5.71 12.87
N GLU A 163 7.55 -4.99 13.66
CA GLU A 163 7.50 -5.03 15.13
C GLU A 163 7.44 -6.49 15.64
N GLU A 164 8.21 -7.38 14.98
CA GLU A 164 8.19 -8.83 15.18
C GLU A 164 9.13 -9.25 16.31
N THR A 165 8.56 -9.70 17.43
CA THR A 165 9.31 -10.08 18.62
C THR A 165 10.13 -11.36 18.42
N PHE A 166 9.70 -12.24 17.51
CA PHE A 166 10.42 -13.46 17.15
C PHE A 166 11.34 -13.29 15.95
N ALA A 167 11.63 -12.05 15.53
CA ALA A 167 12.46 -11.74 14.37
C ALA A 167 13.79 -12.55 14.31
N PRO A 168 14.57 -12.71 15.40
CA PRO A 168 15.78 -13.52 15.35
C PRO A 168 15.53 -14.99 15.00
N ARG A 169 14.47 -15.58 15.55
CA ARG A 169 14.12 -17.00 15.32
C ARG A 169 13.59 -17.21 13.90
N ILE A 170 12.78 -16.29 13.42
CA ILE A 170 12.18 -16.33 12.08
C ILE A 170 13.27 -16.14 11.02
N ALA A 171 14.15 -15.15 11.16
CA ALA A 171 15.26 -14.93 10.23
C ALA A 171 16.16 -16.18 10.13
N ALA A 172 16.56 -16.75 11.28
CA ALA A 172 17.35 -17.97 11.31
C ALA A 172 16.63 -19.17 10.67
N ALA A 173 15.30 -19.29 10.83
CA ALA A 173 14.51 -20.35 10.20
C ALA A 173 14.44 -20.21 8.68
N ILE A 174 14.26 -18.98 8.18
CA ILE A 174 14.31 -18.67 6.75
C ILE A 174 15.67 -19.03 6.16
N CYS A 175 16.77 -18.61 6.81
CA CYS A 175 18.12 -18.92 6.34
C CYS A 175 18.39 -20.43 6.30
N ARG A 176 18.04 -21.16 7.37
CA ARG A 176 18.16 -22.63 7.39
C ARG A 176 17.35 -23.29 6.28
N GLN A 177 16.15 -22.81 5.98
CA GLN A 177 15.33 -23.38 4.92
C GLN A 177 15.97 -23.14 3.54
N ARG A 178 16.40 -21.91 3.23
CA ARG A 178 16.96 -21.60 1.92
C ARG A 178 18.33 -22.23 1.67
N ASP A 179 19.06 -22.60 2.71
CA ASP A 179 20.29 -23.42 2.60
C ASP A 179 19.99 -24.83 2.06
N ILE A 180 18.75 -25.32 2.24
CA ILE A 180 18.28 -26.61 1.70
C ILE A 180 17.65 -26.39 0.33
N SER A 181 16.68 -25.48 0.23
CA SER A 181 16.00 -25.13 -1.01
C SER A 181 15.39 -23.74 -0.93
N PRO A 182 15.43 -22.94 -2.01
CA PRO A 182 14.87 -21.59 -2.01
C PRO A 182 13.41 -21.56 -1.56
N VAL A 183 13.05 -20.55 -0.77
CA VAL A 183 11.65 -20.29 -0.36
C VAL A 183 10.96 -19.59 -1.52
N LYS A 184 10.01 -20.25 -2.17
CA LYS A 184 9.42 -19.78 -3.44
C LYS A 184 8.05 -19.17 -3.27
N THR A 185 7.27 -19.65 -2.30
CA THR A 185 5.86 -19.32 -2.20
C THR A 185 5.45 -18.74 -0.85
N THR A 186 4.32 -18.06 -0.84
CA THR A 186 3.71 -17.45 0.34
C THR A 186 3.39 -18.49 1.41
N LEU A 187 2.83 -19.66 1.09
CA LEU A 187 2.56 -20.68 2.12
C LEU A 187 3.85 -21.29 2.66
N GLN A 188 4.87 -21.50 1.83
CA GLN A 188 6.17 -21.96 2.32
C GLN A 188 6.74 -20.98 3.36
N LEU A 189 6.76 -19.68 3.04
CA LEU A 189 7.22 -18.64 3.97
C LEU A 189 6.37 -18.61 5.24
N SER A 190 5.04 -18.67 5.10
CA SER A 190 4.07 -18.69 6.20
C SER A 190 4.34 -19.86 7.17
N GLU A 191 4.58 -21.06 6.65
CA GLU A 191 4.86 -22.24 7.47
C GLU A 191 6.24 -22.16 8.16
N ILE A 192 7.25 -21.61 7.49
CA ILE A 192 8.57 -21.37 8.12
C ILE A 192 8.41 -20.41 9.31
N ILE A 193 7.71 -19.29 9.12
CA ILE A 193 7.45 -18.32 10.18
C ILE A 193 6.72 -18.97 11.36
N LYS A 194 5.63 -19.71 11.09
CA LYS A 194 4.89 -20.45 12.12
C LYS A 194 5.79 -21.43 12.85
N SER A 195 6.62 -22.19 12.16
CA SER A 195 7.51 -23.18 12.79
C SER A 195 8.53 -22.54 13.75
N ALA A 196 8.92 -21.29 13.49
CA ALA A 196 9.90 -20.58 14.30
C ALA A 196 9.32 -20.01 15.61
N MET A 197 7.99 -19.91 15.73
CA MET A 197 7.30 -19.29 16.85
C MET A 197 6.86 -20.29 17.93
N PRO A 198 6.81 -19.89 19.23
CA PRO A 198 6.20 -20.70 20.28
C PRO A 198 4.70 -20.89 20.09
N GLU A 199 4.14 -22.03 20.52
CA GLU A 199 2.71 -22.35 20.31
C GLU A 199 1.74 -21.35 20.94
N LYS A 200 2.10 -20.79 22.09
CA LYS A 200 1.33 -19.72 22.74
C LYS A 200 1.22 -18.46 21.87
N ALA A 201 2.22 -18.17 21.04
CA ALA A 201 2.22 -17.02 20.15
C ALA A 201 1.42 -17.26 18.85
N LYS A 202 1.03 -18.51 18.58
CA LYS A 202 0.20 -18.89 17.43
C LYS A 202 -1.29 -18.90 17.74
N ILE A 203 -1.63 -18.95 19.03
CA ILE A 203 -3.00 -19.14 19.51
C ILE A 203 -3.57 -17.78 19.94
N GLY A 204 -4.68 -17.38 19.32
CA GLY A 204 -5.36 -16.11 19.61
C GLY A 204 -4.65 -14.89 19.02
N GLY A 205 -5.43 -13.97 18.44
CA GLY A 205 -4.90 -12.78 17.76
C GLY A 205 -4.87 -12.93 16.23
N HIS A 206 -4.04 -12.11 15.58
CA HIS A 206 -3.88 -12.16 14.13
C HIS A 206 -3.04 -13.37 13.69
N HIS A 207 -3.14 -13.71 12.40
CA HIS A 207 -2.36 -14.80 11.82
C HIS A 207 -0.84 -14.61 12.09
N PRO A 208 -0.10 -15.67 12.49
CA PRO A 208 1.30 -15.54 12.92
C PRO A 208 2.25 -14.93 11.88
N ALA A 209 1.98 -15.17 10.58
CA ALA A 209 2.79 -14.62 9.49
C ALA A 209 2.52 -13.14 9.19
N LYS A 210 1.45 -12.54 9.73
CA LYS A 210 0.98 -11.19 9.34
C LYS A 210 2.07 -10.13 9.45
N ARG A 211 2.77 -10.07 10.61
CA ARG A 211 3.82 -9.08 10.88
C ARG A 211 5.04 -9.27 9.99
N SER A 212 5.42 -10.52 9.74
CA SER A 212 6.56 -10.84 8.87
C SER A 212 6.26 -10.50 7.41
N PHE A 213 5.04 -10.77 6.93
CA PHE A 213 4.60 -10.39 5.59
C PHE A 213 4.55 -8.86 5.42
N GLN A 214 4.01 -8.14 6.41
CA GLN A 214 4.04 -6.68 6.45
C GLN A 214 5.49 -6.15 6.38
N ALA A 215 6.40 -6.71 7.19
CA ALA A 215 7.80 -6.28 7.21
C ALA A 215 8.50 -6.46 5.86
N ILE A 216 8.28 -7.62 5.21
CA ILE A 216 8.87 -7.92 3.91
C ILE A 216 8.26 -7.02 2.83
N ARG A 217 6.94 -6.80 2.84
CA ARG A 217 6.25 -5.87 1.94
C ARG A 217 6.84 -4.46 2.03
N ILE A 218 6.99 -3.95 3.25
CA ILE A 218 7.60 -2.64 3.53
C ILE A 218 9.01 -2.57 2.96
N ALA A 219 9.83 -3.60 3.19
CA ALA A 219 11.20 -3.66 2.67
C ALA A 219 11.28 -3.75 1.14
N VAL A 220 10.34 -4.46 0.50
CA VAL A 220 10.26 -4.59 -0.96
C VAL A 220 9.94 -3.25 -1.62
N ASN A 221 8.98 -2.51 -1.06
CA ASN A 221 8.45 -1.29 -1.68
C ASN A 221 9.09 0.00 -1.16
N GLY A 222 9.90 -0.07 -0.09
CA GLY A 222 10.50 1.10 0.56
C GLY A 222 9.43 2.02 1.17
N GLU A 223 8.36 1.44 1.72
CA GLU A 223 7.12 2.18 2.04
C GLU A 223 7.35 3.31 3.04
N LEU A 224 8.17 3.10 4.09
CA LEU A 224 8.37 4.10 5.14
C LEU A 224 9.28 5.24 4.68
N GLU A 225 10.34 4.91 3.94
CA GLU A 225 11.26 5.89 3.38
C GLU A 225 10.53 6.78 2.35
N ARG A 226 9.71 6.16 1.48
CA ARG A 226 8.87 6.89 0.52
C ARG A 226 7.81 7.74 1.21
N LEU A 227 7.17 7.23 2.28
CA LEU A 227 6.20 8.00 3.06
C LEU A 227 6.81 9.29 3.61
N GLN A 228 8.02 9.23 4.17
CA GLN A 228 8.71 10.42 4.68
C GLN A 228 8.97 11.46 3.58
N VAL A 229 9.46 11.00 2.42
CA VAL A 229 9.74 11.88 1.28
C VAL A 229 8.46 12.48 0.72
N MET A 230 7.42 11.65 0.55
CA MET A 230 6.10 12.06 0.07
C MET A 230 5.50 13.13 0.99
N LEU A 231 5.50 12.92 2.31
CA LEU A 231 4.93 13.89 3.27
C LEU A 231 5.56 15.27 3.10
N GLY A 232 6.89 15.36 3.10
CA GLY A 232 7.59 16.63 2.91
C GLY A 232 7.25 17.30 1.57
N ARG A 233 7.31 16.54 0.47
CA ARG A 233 7.01 17.04 -0.87
C ARG A 233 5.56 17.54 -1.00
N VAL A 234 4.59 16.83 -0.43
CA VAL A 234 3.19 17.27 -0.46
C VAL A 234 3.01 18.55 0.35
N ILE A 235 3.55 18.62 1.57
CA ILE A 235 3.46 19.80 2.43
C ILE A 235 4.01 21.03 1.71
N ASP A 236 5.17 20.91 1.06
CA ASP A 236 5.78 21.99 0.27
C ASP A 236 4.94 22.41 -0.94
N ARG A 237 4.07 21.53 -1.44
CA ARG A 237 3.20 21.77 -2.60
C ARG A 237 1.76 22.14 -2.23
N LEU A 238 1.40 22.21 -0.95
CA LEU A 238 0.09 22.73 -0.54
C LEU A 238 0.03 24.26 -0.69
N ALA A 239 -1.10 24.73 -1.18
CA ALA A 239 -1.47 26.14 -1.11
C ALA A 239 -1.73 26.57 0.35
N PRO A 240 -1.64 27.86 0.70
CA PRO A 240 -2.08 28.34 2.00
C PRO A 240 -3.53 27.92 2.30
N GLY A 241 -3.74 27.23 3.41
CA GLY A 241 -5.04 26.67 3.80
C GLY A 241 -5.41 25.36 3.10
N GLY A 242 -4.52 24.80 2.28
CA GLY A 242 -4.68 23.48 1.70
C GLY A 242 -4.59 22.38 2.75
N VAL A 243 -5.29 21.27 2.51
CA VAL A 243 -5.43 20.18 3.47
C VAL A 243 -4.80 18.90 2.94
N PHE A 244 -3.98 18.24 3.75
CA PHE A 244 -3.50 16.90 3.48
C PHE A 244 -4.09 15.91 4.48
N ALA A 245 -4.93 15.01 3.98
CA ALA A 245 -5.52 13.95 4.77
C ALA A 245 -4.77 12.62 4.55
N VAL A 246 -4.33 11.99 5.63
CA VAL A 246 -3.60 10.72 5.57
C VAL A 246 -4.29 9.68 6.45
N ILE A 247 -4.51 8.49 5.91
CA ILE A 247 -5.02 7.31 6.63
C ILE A 247 -3.86 6.32 6.74
N SER A 248 -3.49 5.95 7.96
CA SER A 248 -2.45 4.96 8.25
C SER A 248 -3.04 3.71 8.88
N PHE A 249 -2.46 2.54 8.60
CA PHE A 249 -2.97 1.25 9.07
C PHE A 249 -2.09 0.58 10.12
N HIS A 250 -0.87 1.09 10.33
CA HIS A 250 0.00 0.60 11.39
C HIS A 250 0.77 1.70 12.10
N SER A 251 1.26 1.35 13.30
CA SER A 251 1.96 2.24 14.23
C SER A 251 3.15 2.99 13.63
N LEU A 252 3.90 2.37 12.71
CA LEU A 252 5.08 2.99 12.08
C LEU A 252 4.68 4.13 11.13
N GLU A 253 3.67 3.94 10.28
CA GLU A 253 3.12 4.98 9.40
C GLU A 253 2.57 6.14 10.24
N ASP A 254 1.70 5.85 11.21
CA ASP A 254 1.07 6.86 12.09
C ASP A 254 2.13 7.73 12.78
N ARG A 255 3.19 7.09 13.29
CA ARG A 255 4.30 7.80 13.94
C ARG A 255 5.00 8.75 12.99
N ILE A 256 5.27 8.31 11.75
CA ILE A 256 5.93 9.14 10.73
C ILE A 256 5.05 10.34 10.37
N VAL A 257 3.77 10.11 10.09
CA VAL A 257 2.79 11.14 9.75
C VAL A 257 2.68 12.18 10.86
N LYS A 258 2.59 11.75 12.12
CA LYS A 258 2.46 12.64 13.27
C LYS A 258 3.68 13.52 13.52
N THR A 259 4.87 13.08 13.10
CA THR A 259 6.13 13.82 13.30
C THR A 259 6.53 14.69 12.11
N ALA A 260 5.79 14.61 11.00
CA ALA A 260 6.03 15.41 9.80
C ALA A 260 5.62 16.88 10.00
#